data_AF-A0A1Y0FTB6-F1
#
_entry.id   AF-A0A1Y0FTB6-F1
#
_cell.length_a   1.000
_cell.length_b   1.000
_cell.length_c   1.000
_cell.angle_alpha   90.00
_cell.angle_beta   90.00
_cell.angle_gamma   90.00
#
_symmetry.space_group_name_H-M   'P 1'
#
loop_
_entity.id
_entity.type
_entity.pdbx_description
1 polymer ?
#
loop_
_entity_poly.entity_id
_entity_poly.type
_entity_poly.pdbx_seq_one_letter_code
_entity_poly.pdbx_strand_id
1 'polypeptide(L)'
;MKFLFERLSHEIDWDMKDAVRESVSQLTATAMLENRDVPPGILNFGVPHVVELGPGDAALERYGNALAQRIYQFEPRLKQVAVDVVDGQLQISAQLRDQVEESVTWRLGE
;
A
#
# COMPACT_ATOMS: atom_id res chain seq x y z
N MET A 1 -37.42 -13.65 11.48
CA MET A 1 -37.04 -12.81 10.33
C MET A 1 -35.63 -12.29 10.59
N LYS A 2 -34.64 -12.76 9.83
CA LYS A 2 -33.28 -12.18 9.89
C LYS A 2 -33.30 -10.88 9.08
N PHE A 3 -32.86 -9.78 9.70
CA PHE A 3 -32.94 -8.46 9.12
C PHE A 3 -31.95 -8.34 7.95
N LEU A 4 -32.39 -7.71 6.84
CA LEU A 4 -31.55 -7.46 5.66
C LEU A 4 -30.20 -6.77 6.00
N PHE A 5 -30.14 -6.05 7.12
CA PHE A 5 -28.95 -5.36 7.60
C PHE A 5 -27.82 -6.30 8.07
N GLU A 6 -28.13 -7.51 8.55
CA GLU A 6 -27.09 -8.48 8.96
C GLU A 6 -26.39 -9.11 7.76
N ARG A 7 -27.00 -9.09 6.56
CA ARG A 7 -26.37 -9.60 5.33
C ARG A 7 -25.39 -8.61 4.71
N LEU A 8 -25.62 -7.31 4.89
CA LEU A 8 -24.76 -6.26 4.33
C LEU A 8 -23.43 -6.12 5.07
N SER A 9 -23.33 -6.56 6.33
CA SER A 9 -22.09 -6.47 7.11
C SER A 9 -21.02 -7.52 6.74
N HIS A 10 -21.34 -8.51 5.89
CA HIS A 10 -20.38 -9.56 5.49
C HIS A 10 -19.95 -9.50 4.03
N GLU A 11 -20.70 -8.85 3.14
CA GLU A 11 -20.29 -8.71 1.73
C GLU A 11 -19.33 -7.53 1.49
N ILE A 12 -19.33 -6.51 2.35
CA ILE A 12 -18.50 -5.29 2.21
C ILE A 12 -16.99 -5.58 2.39
N ASP A 13 -16.63 -6.66 3.07
CA ASP A 13 -15.24 -6.92 3.47
C ASP A 13 -14.33 -7.33 2.30
N TRP A 14 -14.88 -7.98 1.27
CA TRP A 14 -14.13 -8.34 0.06
C TRP A 14 -13.92 -7.13 -0.84
N ASP A 15 -14.98 -6.33 -1.06
CA ASP A 15 -14.89 -5.07 -1.82
C ASP A 15 -13.87 -4.11 -1.21
N MET A 16 -13.76 -4.06 0.12
CA MET A 16 -12.79 -3.21 0.81
C MET A 16 -11.35 -3.67 0.58
N LYS A 17 -11.06 -4.97 0.69
CA LYS A 17 -9.73 -5.53 0.46
C LYS A 17 -9.27 -5.30 -0.98
N ASP A 18 -10.15 -5.56 -1.94
CA ASP A 18 -9.85 -5.34 -3.36
C ASP A 18 -9.67 -3.85 -3.66
N ALA A 19 -10.51 -2.96 -3.11
CA ALA A 19 -10.35 -1.52 -3.27
C ALA A 19 -9.06 -0.97 -2.64
N VAL A 20 -8.61 -1.54 -1.52
CA VAL A 20 -7.32 -1.19 -0.91
C VAL A 20 -6.17 -1.70 -1.78
N ARG A 21 -6.24 -2.93 -2.30
CA ARG A 21 -5.24 -3.49 -3.20
C ARG A 21 -5.08 -2.65 -4.47
N GLU A 22 -6.20 -2.27 -5.09
CA GLU A 22 -6.20 -1.40 -6.27
C GLU A 22 -5.62 -0.01 -5.97
N SER A 23 -5.99 0.59 -4.84
CA SER A 23 -5.43 1.89 -4.40
C SER A 23 -3.91 1.83 -4.23
N VAL A 24 -3.40 0.79 -3.56
CA VAL A 24 -1.96 0.59 -3.38
C VAL A 24 -1.26 0.30 -4.70
N SER A 25 -1.88 -0.47 -5.59
CA SER A 25 -1.36 -0.72 -6.94
C SER A 25 -1.20 0.60 -7.72
N GLN A 26 -2.21 1.47 -7.71
CA GLN A 26 -2.15 2.78 -8.36
C GLN A 26 -1.05 3.67 -7.76
N LEU A 27 -0.90 3.67 -6.44
CA LEU A 27 0.18 4.39 -5.75
C LEU A 27 1.55 3.93 -6.26
N THR A 28 1.76 2.61 -6.33
CA THR A 28 3.04 2.00 -6.72
C THR A 28 3.38 2.18 -8.20
N ALA A 29 2.37 2.27 -9.07
CA ALA A 29 2.53 2.52 -10.49
C ALA A 29 2.74 4.00 -10.82
N THR A 30 2.42 4.92 -9.90
CA THR A 30 2.56 6.35 -10.12
C THR A 30 3.98 6.81 -9.78
N ALA A 31 4.66 7.44 -10.73
CA ALA A 31 5.95 8.06 -10.49
C ALA A 31 5.81 9.27 -9.55
N MET A 32 6.69 9.38 -8.56
CA MET A 32 6.75 10.57 -7.71
C MET A 32 7.28 11.77 -8.50
N LEU A 33 6.61 12.92 -8.40
CA LEU A 33 7.13 14.20 -8.87
C LEU A 33 7.46 15.07 -7.64
N GLU A 34 8.74 15.12 -7.27
CA GLU A 34 9.16 15.99 -6.16
C GLU A 34 9.17 17.45 -6.61
N ASN A 35 8.26 18.25 -6.03
CA ASN A 35 8.33 19.71 -6.09
C ASN A 35 8.46 20.25 -4.66
N ARG A 36 9.66 20.73 -4.33
CA ARG A 36 10.01 21.19 -2.97
C ARG A 36 9.25 22.44 -2.54
N ASP A 37 8.64 23.16 -3.49
CA ASP A 37 7.87 24.37 -3.23
C ASP A 37 6.39 24.09 -2.95
N VAL A 38 5.95 22.81 -3.02
CA VAL A 38 4.54 22.44 -2.87
C VAL A 38 4.35 21.55 -1.63
N PRO A 39 3.32 21.83 -0.80
CA PRO A 39 2.99 20.95 0.31
C PRO A 39 2.62 19.54 -0.17
N PRO A 40 2.74 18.52 0.71
CA PRO A 40 2.33 17.15 0.39
C PRO A 40 0.89 17.06 -0.13
N GLY A 41 0.68 16.38 -1.25
CA GLY A 41 -0.59 16.21 -1.96
C GLY A 41 -0.47 15.35 -3.22
N ILE A 42 -1.31 15.58 -4.24
CA ILE A 42 -1.32 14.78 -5.48
C ILE A 42 0.05 14.77 -6.20
N LEU A 43 0.82 15.86 -6.12
CA LEU A 43 2.11 15.95 -6.81
C LEU A 43 3.18 15.04 -6.20
N ASN A 44 3.12 14.78 -4.89
CA ASN A 44 4.02 13.83 -4.22
C ASN A 44 3.32 12.50 -3.89
N PHE A 45 2.28 12.11 -4.63
CA PHE A 45 1.55 10.86 -4.42
C PHE A 45 2.40 9.61 -4.70
N GLY A 46 3.14 9.59 -5.81
CA GLY A 46 3.85 8.39 -6.28
C GLY A 46 5.04 7.91 -5.46
N VAL A 47 5.81 6.97 -6.04
CA VAL A 47 7.01 6.37 -5.44
C VAL A 47 8.27 6.89 -6.13
N PRO A 48 9.37 7.17 -5.39
CA PRO A 48 10.66 7.48 -6.00
C PRO A 48 11.19 6.31 -6.83
N HIS A 49 11.94 6.60 -7.89
CA HIS A 49 12.43 5.52 -8.76
C HIS A 49 13.53 4.72 -8.02
N VAL A 50 13.53 3.39 -8.14
CA VAL A 50 14.49 2.52 -7.43
C VAL A 50 15.96 2.90 -7.67
N VAL A 51 16.27 3.41 -8.86
CA VAL A 51 17.63 3.88 -9.23
C VAL A 51 18.06 5.13 -8.46
N GLU A 52 17.13 5.96 -8.00
CA GLU A 52 17.41 7.16 -7.20
C GLU A 52 17.84 6.79 -5.78
N LEU A 53 17.55 5.55 -5.34
CA LEU A 53 17.91 5.03 -4.02
C LEU A 53 19.30 4.38 -3.99
N GLY A 54 20.02 4.36 -5.12
CA GLY A 54 21.37 3.82 -5.27
C GLY A 54 21.44 2.35 -5.67
N PRO A 55 22.65 1.78 -5.83
CA PRO A 55 22.83 0.39 -6.22
C PRO A 55 22.84 -0.60 -5.04
N GLY A 56 22.63 -1.88 -5.34
CA GLY A 56 22.81 -3.04 -4.44
C GLY A 56 21.56 -3.47 -3.66
N ASP A 57 21.66 -4.56 -2.91
CA ASP A 57 20.54 -5.15 -2.15
C ASP A 57 19.95 -4.16 -1.12
N ALA A 58 20.81 -3.34 -0.52
CA ALA A 58 20.39 -2.26 0.38
C ALA A 58 19.51 -1.20 -0.31
N ALA A 59 19.53 -1.08 -1.64
CA ALA A 59 18.64 -0.18 -2.37
C ALA A 59 17.21 -0.71 -2.42
N LEU A 60 17.04 -2.03 -2.49
CA LEU A 60 15.72 -2.67 -2.45
C LEU A 60 15.09 -2.56 -1.07
N GLU A 61 15.89 -2.72 0.00
CA GLU A 61 15.42 -2.47 1.37
C GLU A 61 15.03 -0.99 1.58
N ARG A 62 15.85 -0.05 1.08
CA ARG A 62 15.49 1.38 1.11
C ARG A 62 14.22 1.67 0.32
N TYR A 63 14.03 1.01 -0.82
CA TYR A 63 12.82 1.13 -1.63
C TYR A 63 11.60 0.59 -0.90
N GLY A 64 11.70 -0.61 -0.31
CA GLY A 64 10.62 -1.20 0.49
C GLY A 64 10.21 -0.29 1.65
N ASN A 65 11.18 0.25 2.38
CA ASN A 65 10.91 1.20 3.46
C ASN A 65 10.25 2.50 2.98
N ALA A 66 10.75 3.09 1.89
CA ALA A 66 10.16 4.29 1.30
C ALA A 66 8.72 4.04 0.83
N LEU A 67 8.48 2.88 0.19
CA LEU A 67 7.16 2.47 -0.25
C LEU A 67 6.21 2.24 0.93
N ALA A 68 6.66 1.57 1.99
CA ALA A 68 5.86 1.34 3.20
C ALA A 68 5.39 2.67 3.82
N GLN A 69 6.29 3.66 3.91
CA GLN A 69 5.94 5.00 4.42
C GLN A 69 4.92 5.69 3.52
N ARG A 70 5.04 5.54 2.19
CA ARG A 70 4.09 6.15 1.24
C ARG A 70 2.72 5.51 1.29
N ILE A 71 2.66 4.19 1.33
CA ILE A 71 1.39 3.48 1.51
C ILE A 71 0.75 3.93 2.83
N TYR A 72 1.52 4.00 3.92
CA TYR A 72 0.99 4.48 5.20
C TYR A 72 0.46 5.93 5.13
N GLN A 73 1.10 6.79 4.34
CA GLN A 73 0.68 8.19 4.19
C GLN A 73 -0.59 8.36 3.35
N PHE A 74 -0.72 7.61 2.27
CA PHE A 74 -1.79 7.80 1.28
C PHE A 74 -2.93 6.78 1.38
N GLU A 75 -2.74 5.69 2.12
CA GLU A 75 -3.76 4.67 2.36
C GLU A 75 -4.13 4.60 3.84
N PRO A 76 -5.00 5.51 4.33
CA PRO A 76 -5.32 5.64 5.75
C PRO A 76 -6.07 4.42 6.30
N ARG A 77 -6.67 3.58 5.44
CA ARG A 77 -7.36 2.34 5.85
C ARG A 77 -6.40 1.28 6.37
N LEU A 78 -5.10 1.41 6.07
CA LEU A 78 -4.07 0.49 6.51
C LEU A 78 -3.37 0.97 7.79
N LYS A 79 -2.92 0.00 8.59
CA LYS A 79 -1.98 0.14 9.70
C LYS A 79 -0.90 -0.94 9.57
N GLN A 80 0.26 -0.72 10.19
CA GLN A 80 1.36 -1.70 10.23
C GLN A 80 1.78 -2.19 8.84
N VAL A 81 2.06 -1.28 7.91
CA VAL A 81 2.50 -1.61 6.55
C VAL A 81 3.97 -2.00 6.56
N ALA A 82 4.27 -3.20 6.06
CA ALA A 82 5.62 -3.68 5.80
C ALA A 82 5.75 -4.04 4.31
N VAL A 83 6.93 -3.83 3.74
CA VAL A 83 7.24 -4.19 2.37
C VAL A 83 8.57 -4.94 2.37
N ASP A 84 8.52 -6.19 1.93
CA ASP A 84 9.66 -7.08 1.82
C ASP A 84 9.94 -7.42 0.36
N VAL A 85 11.16 -7.87 0.06
CA VAL A 85 11.50 -8.43 -1.25
C VAL A 85 11.57 -9.94 -1.13
N VAL A 86 10.66 -10.64 -1.80
CA VAL A 86 10.58 -12.11 -1.82
C VAL A 86 10.59 -12.55 -3.28
N ASP A 87 11.52 -13.45 -3.63
CA ASP A 87 11.69 -13.97 -4.99
C ASP A 87 11.88 -12.87 -6.07
N GLY A 88 12.49 -11.74 -5.70
CA GLY A 88 12.69 -10.59 -6.59
C GLY A 88 11.42 -9.75 -6.82
N GLN A 89 10.33 -10.03 -6.10
CA GLN A 89 9.09 -9.27 -6.11
C GLN A 89 8.87 -8.55 -4.78
N LEU A 90 8.15 -7.43 -4.83
CA LEU A 90 7.75 -6.72 -3.63
C LEU A 90 6.51 -7.37 -3.03
N GLN A 91 6.62 -7.80 -1.79
CA GLN A 91 5.53 -8.33 -1.01
C GLN A 91 5.11 -7.29 0.02
N ILE A 92 3.84 -6.89 -0.01
CA ILE A 92 3.26 -5.93 0.91
C ILE A 92 2.47 -6.72 1.96
N SER A 93 2.73 -6.45 3.23
CA SER A 93 1.94 -6.96 4.35
C SER A 93 1.37 -5.80 5.13
N ALA A 94 0.07 -5.78 5.36
CA ALA A 94 -0.57 -4.71 6.12
C ALA A 94 -1.80 -5.23 6.89
N GLN A 95 -2.21 -4.49 7.91
CA GLN A 95 -3.46 -4.74 8.62
C GLN A 95 -4.48 -3.66 8.27
N LEU A 96 -5.74 -4.04 8.09
CA LEU A 96 -6.82 -3.05 7.99
C LEU A 96 -7.05 -2.41 9.36
N ARG A 97 -7.33 -1.10 9.42
CA ARG A 97 -7.56 -0.41 10.69
C ARG A 97 -8.77 -0.97 11.42
N ASP A 98 -9.84 -1.21 10.69
CA ASP A 98 -11.14 -1.63 11.21
C ASP A 98 -11.23 -3.14 11.49
N GLN A 99 -10.19 -3.91 11.12
CA GLN A 99 -10.06 -5.33 11.45
C GLN A 99 -8.90 -5.53 12.43
N VAL A 100 -9.16 -6.28 13.51
CA VAL A 100 -8.22 -6.37 14.64
C VAL A 100 -7.14 -7.43 14.40
N GLU A 101 -7.42 -8.48 13.62
CA GLU A 101 -6.54 -9.66 13.55
C GLU A 101 -6.19 -10.14 12.14
N GLU A 102 -6.75 -9.54 11.08
CA GLU A 102 -6.48 -9.99 9.72
C GLU A 102 -5.34 -9.18 9.08
N SER A 103 -4.19 -9.82 8.94
CA SER A 103 -3.11 -9.32 8.08
C SER A 103 -3.39 -9.74 6.64
N VAL A 104 -3.39 -8.76 5.74
CA VAL A 104 -3.50 -9.00 4.30
C VAL A 104 -2.10 -8.90 3.72
N THR A 105 -1.70 -9.92 2.97
CA THR A 105 -0.42 -9.95 2.26
C THR A 105 -0.70 -10.14 0.77
N TRP A 106 -0.06 -9.34 -0.07
CA TRP A 106 -0.14 -9.46 -1.52
C TRP A 106 1.18 -9.09 -2.19
N ARG A 107 1.38 -9.60 -3.41
CA ARG A 107 2.55 -9.29 -4.24
C ARG A 107 2.17 -8.21 -5.24
N LEU A 108 3.08 -7.26 -5.48
CA LEU A 108 2.89 -6.27 -6.53
C LEU A 108 3.14 -6.89 -7.91
N GLY A 109 2.16 -6.78 -8.81
CA GLY A 109 2.25 -7.25 -10.20
C GLY A 109 1.51 -8.55 -10.53
N GLU A 110 0.67 -9.06 -9.61
CA GLU A 110 -0.29 -10.16 -9.86
C GLU A 110 -1.68 -9.65 -10.27
#